data_AF-I4YD51-F1
#
_entry.id   AF-I4YD51-F1
#
_cell.length_a   1.000
_cell.length_b   1.000
_cell.length_c   1.000
_cell.angle_alpha   90.00
_cell.angle_beta   90.00
_cell.angle_gamma   90.00
#
_symmetry.space_group_name_H-M   'P 1'
#
loop_
_entity.id
_entity.type
_entity.pdbx_description
1 polymer ?
#
loop_
_entity_poly.entity_id
_entity_poly.type
_entity_poly.pdbx_seq_one_letter_code
_entity_poly.pdbx_strand_id
1 'polypeptide(L)'
;IRINLPERAFPIVFCGTLVGFSLGSYRGGRIAGKKFLAENAHRAPKTVQGWYFYNKTKNYRIMQRSLTTGLLDASKIGGIALVWV
;
A
#
# COMPACT_ATOMS: atom_id res chain seq x y z
N ILE A 1 31.35 9.70 -12.45
CA ILE A 1 30.89 8.36 -12.92
C ILE A 1 29.70 8.59 -13.82
N ARG A 2 29.79 8.30 -15.13
CA ARG A 2 28.62 8.34 -16.04
C ARG A 2 28.02 6.94 -16.07
N ILE A 3 26.81 6.79 -15.54
CA ILE A 3 26.08 5.52 -15.59
C ILE A 3 25.34 5.50 -16.92
N ASN A 4 25.77 4.64 -17.84
CA ASN A 4 25.08 4.44 -19.11
C ASN A 4 23.89 3.49 -18.86
N LEU A 5 22.72 4.04 -18.54
CA LEU A 5 21.48 3.27 -18.43
C LEU A 5 20.87 3.10 -19.83
N PRO A 6 20.41 1.89 -20.21
CA PRO A 6 19.67 1.74 -21.46
C PRO A 6 18.40 2.59 -21.43
N GLU A 7 18.05 3.27 -22.53
CA GLU A 7 16.93 4.24 -22.56
C GLU A 7 15.59 3.63 -22.12
N ARG A 8 15.40 2.34 -22.37
CA ARG A 8 14.21 1.56 -21.95
C ARG A 8 14.12 1.32 -20.44
N ALA A 9 15.20 1.48 -19.68
CA ALA A 9 15.25 1.21 -18.25
C ALA A 9 14.28 2.08 -17.45
N PHE A 10 14.34 3.38 -17.72
CA PHE A 10 13.58 4.37 -16.97
C PHE A 10 12.06 4.15 -17.03
N PRO A 11 11.43 4.05 -18.22
CA PRO A 11 9.97 3.87 -18.28
C PRO A 11 9.52 2.52 -17.70
N ILE A 12 10.27 1.44 -17.93
CA ILE A 12 9.89 0.10 -17.45
C ILE A 12 9.93 0.03 -15.92
N VAL A 13 11.00 0.53 -15.30
CA VAL A 13 11.15 0.53 -13.84
C VAL A 13 10.13 1.46 -13.19
N PHE A 14 9.90 2.65 -13.78
CA PHE A 14 8.91 3.60 -13.27
C PHE A 14 7.48 3.05 -13.33
N CYS A 15 7.07 2.51 -14.48
CA CYS A 15 5.74 1.90 -14.60
C CYS A 15 5.59 0.67 -13.69
N GLY A 16 6.61 -0.19 -13.63
CA GLY A 16 6.60 -1.37 -12.77
C GLY A 16 6.47 -1.02 -11.28
N THR A 17 7.25 -0.05 -10.79
CA THR A 17 7.15 0.41 -9.41
C THR A 17 5.80 1.05 -9.09
N LEU A 18 5.24 1.86 -9.99
CA LEU A 18 3.90 2.45 -9.80
C LEU A 18 2.79 1.40 -9.73
N VAL A 19 2.82 0.41 -10.63
CA VAL A 19 1.86 -0.70 -10.62
C VAL A 19 2.02 -1.51 -9.34
N GLY A 20 3.26 -1.85 -8.96
CA GLY A 20 3.54 -2.58 -7.72
C GLY A 20 3.08 -1.86 -6.46
N PHE A 21 3.31 -0.54 -6.40
CA PHE A 21 2.84 0.29 -5.30
C PHE A 21 1.31 0.28 -5.20
N SER A 22 0.62 0.46 -6.32
CA SER A 22 -0.85 0.51 -6.38
C SER A 22 -1.46 -0.81 -5.93
N LEU A 23 -0.93 -1.92 -6.44
CA LEU A 23 -1.41 -3.27 -6.13
C LEU A 23 -1.17 -3.63 -4.64
N GLY A 24 0.05 -3.34 -4.15
CA GLY A 24 0.41 -3.55 -2.75
C GLY A 24 -0.46 -2.72 -1.81
N SER A 25 -0.63 -1.43 -2.11
CA SER A 25 -1.44 -0.50 -1.31
C SER A 25 -2.91 -0.94 -1.21
N TYR A 26 -3.50 -1.36 -2.33
CA TYR A 26 -4.88 -1.84 -2.38
C TYR A 26 -5.05 -3.12 -1.55
N ARG A 27 -4.17 -4.10 -1.75
CA ARG A 27 -4.20 -5.38 -1.04
C ARG A 27 -4.00 -5.20 0.47
N GLY A 28 -2.97 -4.45 0.87
CA GLY A 28 -2.66 -4.20 2.28
C GLY A 28 -3.76 -3.42 2.99
N GLY A 29 -4.34 -2.42 2.32
CA GLY A 29 -5.46 -1.65 2.84
C GLY A 29 -6.70 -2.52 3.10
N ARG A 30 -7.06 -3.40 2.15
CA ARG A 30 -8.18 -4.34 2.32
C ARG A 30 -7.99 -5.30 3.49
N ILE A 31 -6.78 -5.85 3.64
CA ILE A 31 -6.47 -6.76 4.76
C ILE A 31 -6.56 -6.01 6.08
N ALA A 32 -6.00 -4.81 6.17
CA ALA A 32 -6.04 -3.98 7.38
C ALA A 32 -7.47 -3.60 7.78
N GLY A 33 -8.31 -3.23 6.80
CA GLY A 33 -9.72 -2.94 7.03
C GLY A 33 -10.48 -4.15 7.55
N LYS A 34 -10.31 -5.33 6.92
CA LYS A 34 -10.93 -6.57 7.39
C LYS A 34 -10.48 -6.96 8.80
N LYS A 35 -9.18 -6.84 9.09
CA LYS A 35 -8.63 -7.10 10.44
C LYS A 35 -9.23 -6.16 11.47
N PHE A 36 -9.30 -4.86 11.18
CA PHE A 36 -9.91 -3.89 12.09
C PHE A 36 -11.39 -4.20 12.38
N LEU A 37 -12.15 -4.59 11.35
CA LEU A 37 -13.55 -5.00 11.51
C LEU A 37 -13.68 -6.27 12.35
N ALA A 38 -12.83 -7.28 12.12
CA ALA A 38 -12.82 -8.50 12.92
C ALA A 38 -12.46 -8.24 14.39
N GLU A 39 -11.41 -7.44 14.64
CA GLU A 39 -11.00 -7.04 15.99
C GLU A 39 -12.09 -6.25 16.73
N ASN A 40 -12.86 -5.42 16.01
CA ASN A 40 -13.86 -4.54 16.62
C ASN A 40 -15.31 -4.98 16.37
N ALA A 41 -15.56 -6.21 15.93
CA ALA A 41 -16.91 -6.72 15.69
C ALA A 41 -17.79 -6.61 16.95
N HIS A 42 -17.19 -6.74 18.13
CA HIS A 42 -17.85 -6.61 19.43
C HIS A 42 -17.95 -5.17 19.96
N ARG A 43 -17.26 -4.19 19.34
CA ARG A 43 -17.19 -2.78 19.78
C ARG A 43 -17.85 -1.86 18.76
N ALA A 44 -19.11 -2.13 18.43
CA ALA A 44 -19.87 -1.25 17.55
C ALA A 44 -20.06 0.14 18.22
N PRO A 45 -19.87 1.25 17.48
CA PRO A 45 -20.07 2.59 18.02
C PRO A 45 -21.54 2.82 18.37
N LYS A 46 -21.81 3.30 19.60
CA LYS A 46 -23.17 3.60 20.09
C LYS A 46 -23.53 5.09 20.02
N THR A 47 -22.52 5.96 19.82
CA THR A 47 -22.68 7.43 19.75
C THR A 47 -22.10 7.95 18.43
N VAL A 48 -22.59 9.11 17.98
CA VAL A 48 -22.12 9.76 16.74
C VAL A 48 -20.62 10.09 16.82
N GLN A 49 -20.16 10.63 17.96
CA GLN A 49 -18.75 10.90 18.20
C GLN A 49 -17.91 9.62 18.18
N GLY A 50 -18.42 8.54 18.78
CA GLY A 50 -17.79 7.22 18.74
C GLY A 50 -17.66 6.68 17.31
N TRP A 51 -18.70 6.86 16.47
CA TRP A 51 -18.67 6.46 15.07
C TRP A 51 -17.60 7.22 14.28
N TYR A 52 -17.43 8.51 14.52
CA TYR A 52 -16.37 9.30 13.89
C TYR A 52 -14.98 8.80 14.28
N PHE A 53 -14.71 8.64 15.57
CA PHE A 53 -13.41 8.14 16.04
C PHE A 53 -13.12 6.70 15.60
N TYR A 54 -14.15 5.87 15.51
CA TYR A 54 -14.05 4.52 14.98
C TYR A 54 -13.56 4.53 13.54
N ASN A 55 -14.19 5.33 12.67
CA ASN A 55 -13.80 5.42 11.26
C ASN A 55 -12.47 6.13 11.06
N LYS A 56 -12.16 7.16 11.87
CA LYS A 56 -10.85 7.82 11.85
C LYS A 56 -9.72 6.84 12.16
N THR A 57 -9.88 6.05 13.23
CA THR A 57 -8.93 5.00 13.62
C THR A 57 -8.79 3.93 12.53
N LYS A 58 -9.91 3.48 11.95
CA LYS A 58 -9.93 2.53 10.83
C LYS A 58 -9.11 3.05 9.66
N ASN A 59 -9.34 4.30 9.25
CA ASN A 59 -8.67 4.90 8.10
C ASN A 59 -7.16 5.05 8.33
N TYR A 60 -6.72 5.43 9.53
CA TYR A 60 -5.27 5.49 9.82
C TYR A 60 -4.59 4.13 9.74
N ARG A 61 -5.22 3.08 10.27
CA ARG A 61 -4.68 1.72 10.19
C ARG A 61 -4.62 1.21 8.76
N ILE A 62 -5.65 1.51 7.96
CA ILE A 62 -5.67 1.21 6.52
C ILE A 62 -4.53 1.96 5.82
N MET A 63 -4.40 3.27 6.02
CA MET A 63 -3.37 4.09 5.38
C MET A 63 -1.95 3.61 5.72
N GLN A 64 -1.67 3.33 6.99
CA GLN A 64 -0.37 2.82 7.43
C GLN A 64 -0.02 1.48 6.75
N ARG A 65 -0.99 0.57 6.66
CA ARG A 65 -0.78 -0.73 6.01
C ARG A 65 -0.70 -0.62 4.50
N SER A 66 -1.50 0.24 3.87
CA SER A 66 -1.42 0.52 2.44
C SER A 66 -0.04 1.07 2.06
N LEU A 67 0.47 2.07 2.79
CA LEU A 67 1.79 2.64 2.50
C LEU A 67 2.92 1.62 2.68
N THR A 68 2.95 0.89 3.80
CA THR A 68 4.00 -0.10 4.06
C THR A 68 4.01 -1.24 3.04
N THR A 69 2.85 -1.81 2.73
CA THR A 69 2.74 -2.89 1.73
C THR A 69 2.95 -2.40 0.31
N GLY A 70 2.48 -1.19 -0.02
CA GLY A 70 2.74 -0.54 -1.29
C GLY A 70 4.23 -0.34 -1.54
N LEU A 71 4.97 0.20 -0.57
CA LEU A 71 6.42 0.37 -0.69
C LEU A 71 7.17 -0.97 -0.84
N LEU A 72 6.74 -2.00 -0.09
CA LEU A 72 7.34 -3.34 -0.17
C LEU A 72 7.10 -4.01 -1.54
N ASP A 73 5.91 -3.85 -2.13
CA ASP A 73 5.62 -4.46 -3.43
C ASP A 73 6.19 -3.63 -4.59
N ALA A 74 6.24 -2.30 -4.44
CA ALA A 74 6.95 -1.41 -5.37
C ALA A 74 8.43 -1.76 -5.45
N SER A 75 9.11 -1.97 -4.33
CA SER A 75 10.54 -2.31 -4.32
C SER A 75 10.81 -3.68 -4.95
N LYS A 76 9.94 -4.67 -4.71
CA LYS A 76 10.05 -5.99 -5.36
C LYS A 76 9.90 -5.89 -6.87
N ILE A 77 8.83 -5.26 -7.35
CA ILE A 77 8.55 -5.18 -8.79
C ILE A 77 9.57 -4.27 -9.49
N GLY A 78 9.96 -3.17 -8.86
CA GLY A 78 11.04 -2.30 -9.34
C GLY A 78 12.39 -3.02 -9.43
N GLY A 79 12.73 -3.82 -8.42
CA GLY A 79 13.93 -4.65 -8.43
C GLY A 79 13.92 -5.68 -9.56
N ILE A 80 12.79 -6.37 -9.77
CA ILE A 80 12.63 -7.31 -10.89
C ILE A 80 12.74 -6.58 -12.24
N ALA A 81 12.13 -5.41 -12.37
CA ALA A 81 12.19 -4.59 -13.59
C ALA A 81 13.62 -4.10 -13.89
N LEU A 82 14.41 -3.77 -12.85
CA LEU A 82 15.82 -3.41 -13.00
C LEU A 82 16.68 -4.61 -13.44
N VAL A 83 16.40 -5.81 -12.93
CA VAL A 83 17.10 -7.04 -13.33
C VAL A 83 16.78 -7.44 -14.77
N TRP A 84 15.57 -7.14 -15.22
CA TRP A 84 15.09 -7.50 -16.57
C TRP A 84 15.73 -6.67 -17.70
N VAL A 85 16.02 -5.40 -17.44
CA VAL A 85 16.35 -4.37 -18.43
C VAL A 85 17.82 -4.37 -18.86
#